data_AF-A0A0D2GTB8-F1
#
_entry.id   AF-A0A0D2GTB8-F1
#
_cell.length_a   1.000
_cell.length_b   1.000
_cell.length_c   1.000
_cell.angle_alpha   90.00
_cell.angle_beta   90.00
_cell.angle_gamma   90.00
#
_symmetry.space_group_name_H-M   'P 1'
#
loop_
_entity.id
_entity.type
_entity.pdbx_description
1 polymer ?
#
loop_
_entity_poly.entity_id
_entity_poly.type
_entity_poly.pdbx_seq_one_letter_code
_entity_poly.pdbx_strand_id
1 'polypeptide(L)'
;MATVRKFLERTLRGTNLEIFKFGLYLSFPIGYMYYFGTNLENRFAVPGFWPTQDQSHKIPYDKDEIRAEIERHRERLRQMRQSDQNQGQGQGQSQSQSQSQSQESSQQQ
;
A
#
# COMPACT_ATOMS: atom_id res chain seq x y z
N MET A 1 -0.45 -53.15 24.98
CA MET A 1 0.13 -52.14 24.06
C MET A 1 0.51 -52.70 22.69
N ALA A 2 1.32 -53.77 22.61
CA ALA A 2 1.82 -54.28 21.32
C ALA A 2 0.73 -54.70 20.32
N THR A 3 -0.37 -55.31 20.80
CA THR A 3 -1.50 -55.74 19.95
C THR A 3 -2.21 -54.54 19.30
N VAL A 4 -2.43 -53.47 20.07
CA VAL A 4 -3.05 -52.22 19.58
C VAL A 4 -2.14 -51.55 18.55
N ARG A 5 -0.84 -51.45 18.83
CA ARG A 5 0.15 -50.91 17.88
C ARG A 5 0.16 -51.69 16.56
N LYS A 6 0.20 -53.04 16.62
CA LYS A 6 0.13 -53.90 15.42
C LYS A 6 -1.17 -53.72 14.64
N PHE A 7 -2.29 -53.53 15.33
CA PHE A 7 -3.57 -53.25 14.68
C PHE A 7 -3.55 -51.92 13.93
N LEU A 8 -3.06 -50.84 14.56
CA LEU A 8 -2.91 -49.52 13.93
C LEU A 8 -1.96 -49.57 12.72
N GLU A 9 -0.82 -50.24 12.84
CA GLU A 9 0.12 -50.41 11.73
C GLU A 9 -0.52 -51.13 10.55
N ARG A 10 -1.38 -52.13 10.80
CA ARG A 10 -2.10 -52.84 9.73
C ARG A 10 -3.15 -51.95 9.05
N THR A 11 -3.87 -51.13 9.80
CA THR A 11 -4.88 -50.22 9.24
C THR A 11 -4.26 -49.01 8.53
N LEU A 12 -3.04 -48.63 8.87
CA LEU A 12 -2.37 -47.45 8.28
C LEU A 12 -1.36 -47.81 7.17
N ARG A 13 -1.32 -49.05 6.69
CA ARG A 13 -0.40 -49.49 5.63
C ARG A 13 -1.12 -49.67 4.29
N GLY A 14 -0.43 -49.34 3.20
CA GLY A 14 -0.92 -49.55 1.82
C GLY A 14 -2.15 -48.71 1.49
N THR A 15 -3.10 -49.27 0.74
CA THR A 15 -4.31 -48.59 0.25
C THR A 15 -5.15 -47.93 1.34
N ASN A 16 -5.19 -48.50 2.55
CA ASN A 16 -5.92 -47.87 3.67
C ASN A 16 -5.34 -46.49 4.05
N LEU A 17 -4.04 -46.29 3.88
CA LEU A 17 -3.40 -45.00 4.09
C LEU A 17 -3.83 -43.99 3.02
N GLU A 18 -4.06 -44.43 1.78
CA GLU A 18 -4.57 -43.57 0.71
C GLU A 18 -6.00 -43.10 0.99
N ILE A 19 -6.86 -44.01 1.44
CA ILE A 19 -8.23 -43.69 1.85
C ILE A 19 -8.23 -42.73 3.05
N PHE A 20 -7.34 -42.96 4.03
CA PHE A 20 -7.19 -42.04 5.15
C PHE A 20 -6.71 -40.64 4.71
N LYS A 21 -5.70 -40.55 3.84
CA LYS A 21 -5.23 -39.28 3.26
C LYS A 21 -6.34 -38.57 2.51
N PHE A 22 -7.11 -39.29 1.70
CA PHE A 22 -8.26 -38.74 0.98
C PHE A 22 -9.33 -38.22 1.95
N GLY A 23 -9.69 -39.01 2.96
CA GLY A 23 -10.62 -38.60 4.01
C GLY A 23 -10.16 -37.36 4.76
N LEU A 24 -8.86 -37.26 5.07
CA LEU A 24 -8.25 -36.06 5.66
C LEU A 24 -8.30 -34.85 4.72
N TYR A 25 -8.05 -35.05 3.42
CA TYR A 25 -8.14 -34.00 2.41
C TYR A 25 -9.56 -33.50 2.17
N LEU A 26 -10.58 -34.32 2.40
CA LEU A 26 -11.97 -33.88 2.35
C LEU A 26 -12.36 -33.21 3.68
N SER A 27 -12.00 -33.81 4.81
CA SER A 27 -12.40 -33.31 6.13
C SER A 27 -11.75 -31.98 6.47
N PHE A 28 -10.53 -31.71 6.00
CA PHE A 28 -9.83 -30.45 6.24
C PHE A 28 -10.56 -29.23 5.62
N PRO A 29 -10.81 -29.15 4.29
CA PRO A 29 -11.53 -28.02 3.70
C PRO A 29 -12.99 -27.98 4.15
N ILE A 30 -13.68 -29.12 4.27
CA ILE A 30 -15.07 -29.16 4.73
C ILE A 30 -15.17 -28.69 6.19
N GLY A 31 -14.28 -29.14 7.07
CA GLY A 31 -14.23 -28.73 8.46
C GLY A 31 -13.84 -27.26 8.63
N TYR A 32 -12.87 -26.78 7.85
CA TYR A 32 -12.49 -25.37 7.81
C TYR A 32 -13.67 -24.50 7.33
N MET A 33 -14.36 -24.93 6.27
CA MET A 33 -15.59 -24.28 5.80
C MET A 33 -16.74 -24.42 6.80
N TYR A 34 -16.84 -25.48 7.58
CA TYR A 34 -17.85 -25.58 8.63
C TYR A 34 -17.57 -24.61 9.79
N TYR A 35 -16.30 -24.47 10.17
CA TYR A 35 -15.91 -23.62 11.29
C TYR A 35 -15.87 -22.12 10.94
N PHE A 36 -15.32 -21.77 9.78
CA PHE A 36 -15.21 -20.40 9.30
C PHE A 36 -16.40 -20.01 8.40
N GLY A 37 -16.75 -20.86 7.44
CA GLY A 37 -17.93 -20.76 6.59
C GLY A 37 -18.22 -19.38 6.06
N THR A 38 -19.26 -18.76 6.59
CA THR A 38 -19.75 -17.42 6.24
C THR A 38 -19.41 -16.36 7.29
N ASN A 39 -18.81 -16.75 8.41
CA ASN A 39 -18.48 -15.88 9.54
C ASN A 39 -17.07 -15.26 9.43
N LEU A 40 -16.55 -15.08 8.21
CA LEU A 40 -15.26 -14.44 8.00
C LEU A 40 -15.32 -12.97 8.43
N GLU A 41 -16.43 -12.27 8.15
CA GLU A 41 -16.57 -10.86 8.49
C GLU A 41 -16.44 -10.64 10.00
N ASN A 42 -17.19 -11.35 10.83
CA ASN A 42 -17.10 -11.13 12.28
C ASN A 42 -15.73 -11.55 12.87
N ARG A 43 -15.12 -12.63 12.36
CA ARG A 43 -13.86 -13.15 12.91
C ARG A 43 -12.62 -12.42 12.40
N PHE A 44 -12.66 -11.88 11.18
CA PHE A 44 -11.51 -11.24 10.53
C PHE A 44 -11.69 -9.75 10.28
N ALA A 45 -12.88 -9.15 10.46
CA ALA A 45 -13.02 -7.70 10.36
C ALA A 45 -12.26 -7.04 11.50
N VAL A 46 -11.42 -6.08 11.15
CA VAL A 46 -10.73 -5.23 12.11
C VAL A 46 -11.64 -4.03 12.41
N PRO A 47 -12.08 -3.85 13.67
CA PRO A 47 -12.84 -2.66 14.05
C PRO A 47 -12.05 -1.40 13.73
N GLY A 48 -12.64 -0.47 12.97
CA GLY A 48 -11.96 0.76 12.60
C GLY A 48 -10.85 0.61 11.56
N PHE A 49 -10.86 -0.47 10.75
CA PHE A 49 -9.93 -0.62 9.62
C PHE A 49 -9.93 0.61 8.69
N TRP A 50 -11.13 1.12 8.40
CA TRP A 50 -11.29 2.30 7.55
C TRP A 50 -11.20 3.60 8.37
N PRO A 51 -10.52 4.64 7.85
CA PRO A 51 -10.53 5.95 8.48
C PRO A 51 -11.97 6.42 8.68
N THR A 52 -12.27 6.91 9.88
CA THR A 52 -13.60 7.46 10.16
C THR A 52 -13.80 8.72 9.32
N GLN A 53 -15.04 9.07 8.97
CA GLN A 53 -15.33 10.30 8.22
C GLN A 53 -14.69 11.53 8.88
N ASP A 54 -14.55 11.56 10.20
CA ASP A 54 -13.92 12.65 10.97
C ASP A 54 -12.40 12.75 10.78
N GLN A 55 -11.75 11.63 10.48
CA GLN A 55 -10.33 11.58 10.11
C GLN A 55 -10.10 11.93 8.64
N SER A 56 -11.18 11.95 7.84
CA SER A 56 -11.11 12.30 6.43
C SER A 56 -11.14 13.82 6.26
N HIS A 57 -10.44 14.32 5.23
CA HIS A 57 -10.55 15.72 4.86
C HIS A 57 -12.00 16.04 4.46
N LYS A 58 -12.67 16.87 5.26
CA LYS A 58 -14.02 17.37 4.96
C LYS A 58 -13.90 18.43 3.88
N ILE A 59 -14.51 18.18 2.72
CA ILE A 59 -14.65 19.20 1.69
C ILE A 59 -15.66 20.23 2.22
N PRO A 60 -15.32 21.53 2.23
CA PRO A 60 -16.26 22.61 2.52
C PRO A 60 -17.57 22.47 1.72
N TYR A 61 -18.72 22.56 2.39
CA TYR A 61 -20.03 22.48 1.72
C TYR A 61 -20.58 23.85 1.34
N ASP A 62 -20.23 24.88 2.13
CA ASP A 62 -20.72 26.23 1.91
C ASP A 62 -19.98 26.92 0.76
N LYS A 63 -20.75 27.57 -0.12
CA LYS A 63 -20.22 28.20 -1.34
C LYS A 63 -19.12 29.24 -1.05
N ASP A 64 -19.27 29.99 0.04
CA ASP A 64 -18.31 31.02 0.42
C ASP A 64 -17.03 30.41 1.01
N GLU A 65 -17.14 29.33 1.78
CA GLU A 65 -15.99 28.55 2.30
C GLU A 65 -15.21 27.89 1.15
N ILE A 66 -15.92 27.30 0.18
CA ILE A 66 -15.33 26.74 -1.04
C ILE A 66 -14.53 27.81 -1.79
N ARG A 67 -15.08 29.02 -1.94
CA ARG A 67 -14.40 30.14 -2.63
C ARG A 67 -13.13 30.58 -1.90
N ALA A 68 -13.20 30.68 -0.58
CA ALA A 68 -12.04 31.04 0.24
C ALA A 68 -10.92 29.99 0.13
N GLU A 69 -11.25 28.69 0.21
CA GLU A 69 -10.26 27.62 0.08
C GLU A 69 -9.66 27.55 -1.33
N ILE A 70 -10.46 27.82 -2.38
CA ILE A 70 -9.95 27.93 -3.76
C ILE A 70 -8.98 29.10 -3.90
N GLU A 71 -9.30 30.29 -3.37
CA GLU A 71 -8.40 31.44 -3.49
C GLU A 71 -7.11 31.21 -2.71
N ARG A 72 -7.18 30.61 -1.51
CA ARG A 72 -6.00 30.16 -0.75
C ARG A 72 -5.13 29.21 -1.58
N HIS A 73 -5.73 28.23 -2.26
CA HIS A 73 -4.98 27.30 -3.09
C HIS A 73 -4.36 27.99 -4.32
N ARG A 74 -5.07 28.94 -4.93
CA ARG A 74 -4.56 29.75 -6.05
C ARG A 74 -3.38 30.60 -5.65
N GLU A 75 -3.43 31.25 -4.49
CA GLU A 75 -2.32 32.04 -3.94
C GLU A 75 -1.09 31.17 -3.73
N ARG A 76 -1.25 29.99 -3.12
CA ARG A 76 -0.17 29.03 -2.93
C ARG A 76 0.45 28.60 -4.27
N LEU A 77 -0.37 28.31 -5.28
CA LEU A 77 0.10 27.98 -6.63
C LEU A 77 0.78 29.15 -7.35
N ARG A 78 0.37 30.40 -7.10
CA ARG A 78 1.05 31.58 -7.63
C ARG A 78 2.44 31.73 -6.99
N GLN A 79 2.52 31.59 -5.66
CA GLN A 79 3.79 31.66 -4.93
C GLN A 79 4.78 30.57 -5.36
N MET A 80 4.32 29.31 -5.48
CA MET A 80 5.14 28.20 -5.97
C MET A 80 5.70 28.47 -7.38
N ARG A 81 4.85 28.95 -8.30
CA ARG A 81 5.31 29.31 -9.66
C ARG A 81 6.33 30.45 -9.66
N GLN A 82 6.16 31.44 -8.80
CA GLN A 82 7.12 32.55 -8.67
C GLN A 82 8.46 32.06 -8.10
N SER A 83 8.44 31.20 -7.08
CA SER A 83 9.67 30.63 -6.52
C SER A 83 10.40 29.74 -7.52
N ASP A 84 9.68 28.93 -8.30
CA ASP A 84 10.29 28.07 -9.33
C ASP A 84 10.90 28.91 -10.44
N GLN A 85 10.23 29.98 -10.85
CA GLN A 85 10.75 30.90 -11.88
C GLN A 85 12.00 31.65 -11.39
N ASN A 86 12.04 32.07 -10.13
CA ASN A 86 13.21 32.74 -9.56
C ASN A 86 14.40 31.79 -9.38
N GLN A 87 14.14 30.53 -8.97
CA GLN A 87 15.17 29.49 -8.90
C GLN A 87 15.70 29.09 -10.28
N GLY A 88 14.82 28.97 -11.29
CA GLY A 88 15.23 28.67 -12.66
C GLY A 88 16.07 29.79 -13.27
N GLN A 89 15.75 31.06 -13.00
CA GLN A 89 16.57 32.20 -13.46
C GLN A 89 17.93 32.26 -12.75
N GLY A 90 18.00 31.96 -11.45
CA GLY A 90 19.26 31.90 -10.72
C GLY A 90 20.21 30.85 -11.28
N GLN A 91 19.72 29.66 -11.63
CA GLN A 91 20.57 28.61 -12.22
C GLN A 91 21.02 28.96 -13.65
N GLY A 92 20.17 29.60 -14.46
CA GLY A 92 20.54 30.05 -15.80
C GLY A 92 21.67 31.08 -15.80
N GLN A 93 21.63 32.06 -14.90
CA GLN A 93 22.69 33.08 -14.80
C GLN A 93 24.01 32.52 -14.25
N SER A 94 23.96 31.60 -13.28
CA SER A 94 25.16 30.93 -12.78
C SER A 94 25.83 30.08 -13.86
N GLN A 95 25.07 29.39 -14.72
CA GLN A 95 25.66 28.62 -15.83
C GLN A 95 26.26 29.51 -16.93
N SER A 96 25.64 30.64 -17.27
CA SER A 96 26.19 31.56 -18.28
C SER A 96 27.50 32.22 -17.82
N GLN A 97 27.63 32.60 -16.55
CA GLN A 97 28.89 33.15 -16.03
C GLN A 97 30.02 32.13 -15.97
N SER A 98 29.74 30.86 -15.66
CA SER A 98 30.76 29.80 -15.66
C SER A 98 31.27 29.45 -17.08
N GLN A 99 30.45 29.61 -18.12
CA GLN A 99 30.89 29.37 -19.50
C GLN A 99 31.72 30.54 -20.07
N SER A 100 31.43 31.79 -19.72
CA SER A 100 32.22 32.93 -20.19
C SER A 100 33.65 32.93 -19.62
N GLN A 101 33.84 32.56 -18.34
CA GLN A 101 35.17 32.50 -17.74
C GLN A 101 36.04 31.34 -18.27
N SER A 102 35.43 30.22 -18.67
CA SER A 102 36.17 29.09 -19.22
C SER A 102 36.61 29.31 -20.68
N GLN A 103 35.87 30.12 -21.45
CA GLN A 103 36.30 30.53 -22.80
C GLN A 103 37.42 31.59 -22.78
N GLU A 104 37.39 32.54 -21.84
CA GLU A 104 38.46 33.55 -21.72
C GLU A 104 39.82 32.93 -21.33
N SER A 105 39.78 31.85 -20.55
CA SER A 105 40.99 31.10 -20.14
C SER A 105 41.63 30.31 -21.29
N SER A 106 40.89 30.06 -22.37
CA SER A 106 41.35 29.23 -23.50
C SER A 106 41.91 30.03 -24.67
N GLN A 107 41.73 31.36 -24.71
CA GLN A 107 42.32 32.23 -25.75
C GLN A 107 43.66 32.86 -25.33
N GLN A 108 44.13 32.59 -24.11
CA GLN A 108 45.41 33.14 -23.61
C GLN A 108 46.54 32.10 -23.56
N GLN A 109 46.35 30.94 -24.21
CA GLN A 109 47.41 30.00 -24.58
C GLN A 109 47.53 29.94 -26.09
#